data_AF-A0A7C5SL75-F1
#
_entry.id   AF-A0A7C5SL75-F1
#
_cell.length_a   1.000
_cell.length_b   1.000
_cell.length_c   1.000
_cell.angle_alpha   90.00
_cell.angle_beta   90.00
_cell.angle_gamma   90.00
#
_symmetry.space_group_name_H-M   'P 1'
#
loop_
_entity.id
_entity.type
_entity.pdbx_description
1 polymer ?
#
loop_
_entity_poly.entity_id
_entity_poly.type
_entity_poly.pdbx_seq_one_letter_code
_entity_poly.pdbx_strand_id
1 'polypeptide(L)'
;MILRQTAALLVDAYRELNAKKLFWITMVLSCVIVLVMACLGIGKRGVTFLGWDLSFIPITSDTLKPNVFYKVLFSNLGIGVWLSWAATILALISTAGT
;
A
#
# COMPACT_ATOMS: atom_id res chain seq x y z
N MET A 1 -29.13 -5.11 -23.53
CA MET A 1 -29.88 -5.42 -22.30
C MET A 1 -28.96 -5.95 -21.19
N ILE A 2 -28.14 -6.97 -21.47
CA ILE A 2 -27.14 -7.55 -20.53
C ILE A 2 -26.16 -6.52 -19.95
N LEU A 3 -25.55 -5.66 -20.79
CA LEU A 3 -24.56 -4.66 -20.32
C LEU A 3 -25.11 -3.69 -19.26
N ARG A 4 -26.39 -3.33 -19.31
CA ARG A 4 -27.01 -2.40 -18.34
C ARG A 4 -27.29 -3.09 -16.99
N GLN A 5 -27.64 -4.37 -17.00
CA GLN A 5 -27.84 -5.14 -15.76
C GLN A 5 -26.52 -5.40 -15.04
N THR A 6 -25.47 -5.77 -15.77
CA THR A 6 -24.13 -5.93 -15.19
C THR A 6 -23.63 -4.62 -14.60
N ALA A 7 -23.86 -3.49 -15.29
CA ALA A 7 -23.51 -2.17 -14.77
C ALA A 7 -24.31 -1.81 -13.51
N ALA A 8 -25.61 -2.10 -13.47
CA ALA A 8 -26.43 -1.84 -12.29
C ALA A 8 -25.97 -2.65 -11.06
N LEU A 9 -25.66 -3.94 -11.23
CA LEU A 9 -25.11 -4.79 -10.17
C LEU A 9 -23.77 -4.27 -9.64
N LEU A 10 -22.88 -3.82 -10.53
CA LEU A 10 -21.60 -3.23 -10.13
C LEU A 10 -21.78 -1.91 -9.37
N VAL A 11 -22.70 -1.06 -9.81
CA VAL A 11 -22.99 0.23 -9.16
C VAL A 11 -23.61 0.02 -7.78
N ASP A 12 -24.56 -0.91 -7.64
CA ASP A 12 -25.15 -1.22 -6.33
C ASP A 12 -24.13 -1.86 -5.39
N ALA A 13 -23.31 -2.81 -5.86
CA ALA A 13 -22.23 -3.39 -5.07
C ALA A 13 -21.19 -2.34 -4.64
N TYR A 14 -20.83 -1.41 -5.54
CA TYR A 14 -19.94 -0.30 -5.20
C TYR A 14 -20.53 0.63 -4.15
N ARG A 15 -21.81 0.99 -4.26
CA ARG A 15 -22.50 1.84 -3.27
C ARG A 15 -22.58 1.16 -1.90
N GLU A 16 -22.90 -0.13 -1.88
CA GLU A 16 -22.93 -0.91 -0.65
C GLU A 16 -21.53 -1.01 -0.02
N LEU A 17 -20.50 -1.21 -0.84
CA LEU A 17 -19.11 -1.23 -0.39
C LEU A 17 -18.69 0.12 0.19
N ASN A 18 -19.07 1.22 -0.47
CA ASN A 18 -18.76 2.59 -0.06
C ASN A 18 -19.48 2.99 1.25
N ALA A 19 -20.64 2.40 1.53
CA ALA A 19 -21.36 2.60 2.78
C ALA A 19 -20.70 1.90 3.99
N LYS A 20 -19.85 0.89 3.76
CA LYS A 20 -19.17 0.15 4.83
C LYS A 20 -17.92 0.91 5.28
N LYS A 21 -17.83 1.21 6.59
CA LYS A 21 -16.66 1.89 7.18
C LYS A 21 -15.33 1.17 6.93
N LEU A 22 -15.35 -0.17 6.88
CA LEU A 22 -14.15 -0.98 6.65
C LEU A 22 -13.49 -0.67 5.29
N PHE A 23 -14.28 -0.40 4.25
CA PHE A 23 -13.77 -0.07 2.92
C PHE A 23 -12.96 1.23 2.93
N TRP A 24 -13.46 2.27 3.58
CA TRP A 24 -12.73 3.53 3.68
C TRP A 24 -11.44 3.39 4.49
N ILE A 25 -11.45 2.61 5.56
CA ILE A 25 -10.27 2.32 6.37
C ILE A 25 -9.20 1.62 5.50
N THR A 26 -9.56 0.58 4.75
CA THR A 26 -8.60 -0.14 3.90
C THR A 26 -8.07 0.73 2.76
N MET A 27 -8.92 1.58 2.17
CA MET A 27 -8.54 2.47 1.07
C MET A 27 -7.58 3.56 1.53
N VAL A 28 -7.88 4.24 2.65
CA VAL A 28 -7.00 5.26 3.24
C VAL A 28 -5.68 4.64 3.64
N LEU A 29 -5.70 3.48 4.28
CA LEU A 29 -4.48 2.83 4.74
C LEU A 29 -3.61 2.33 3.56
N SER A 30 -4.23 1.83 2.48
CA SER A 30 -3.52 1.53 1.22
C SER A 30 -2.86 2.78 0.66
N CYS A 31 -3.58 3.90 0.64
CA CYS A 31 -3.06 5.17 0.12
C CYS A 31 -1.87 5.66 0.95
N VAL A 32 -1.95 5.58 2.29
CA VAL A 32 -0.85 5.94 3.19
C VAL A 32 0.40 5.11 2.88
N ILE A 33 0.26 3.82 2.63
CA ILE A 33 1.40 2.94 2.37
C ILE A 33 2.05 3.24 1.02
N VAL A 34 1.23 3.50 -0.01
CA VAL A 34 1.74 3.97 -1.31
C VAL A 34 2.47 5.30 -1.16
N LEU A 35 1.95 6.23 -0.35
CA LEU A 35 2.62 7.51 -0.08
C LEU A 35 3.94 7.32 0.64
N VAL A 36 4.02 6.46 1.66
CA VAL A 36 5.28 6.14 2.36
C VAL A 36 6.30 5.58 1.36
N MET A 37 5.87 4.67 0.50
CA MET A 37 6.73 4.13 -0.56
C MET A 37 7.17 5.18 -1.58
N ALA A 38 6.29 6.11 -1.94
CA ALA A 38 6.61 7.21 -2.86
C ALA A 38 7.56 8.24 -2.24
N CYS A 39 7.52 8.43 -0.92
CA CYS A 39 8.41 9.34 -0.18
C CYS A 39 9.82 8.76 -0.03
N LEU A 40 9.99 7.43 -0.13
CA LEU A 40 11.28 6.76 -0.01
C LEU A 40 11.97 6.64 -1.37
N GLY A 41 13.14 7.27 -1.49
CA GLY A 41 14.02 7.20 -2.65
C GLY A 41 15.42 6.70 -2.26
N ILE A 42 16.25 6.39 -3.25
CA ILE A 42 17.65 6.03 -3.03
C ILE A 42 18.54 6.82 -3.97
N GLY A 43 19.60 7.42 -3.41
CA GLY A 43 20.57 8.25 -4.13
C GLY A 43 22.02 7.83 -3.86
N LYS A 44 22.97 8.62 -4.42
CA LYS A 44 24.42 8.38 -4.28
C LYS A 44 24.96 8.65 -2.87
N ARG A 45 24.19 9.32 -2.02
CA ARG A 45 24.58 9.69 -0.64
C ARG A 45 23.86 8.88 0.43
N GLY A 46 22.93 8.00 0.04
CA GLY A 46 22.13 7.18 0.96
C GLY A 46 20.68 7.05 0.51
N VAL A 47 19.84 6.59 1.43
CA VAL A 47 18.38 6.58 1.27
C VAL A 47 17.87 8.01 1.44
N THR A 48 17.07 8.50 0.50
CA THR A 48 16.45 9.81 0.55
C THR A 48 15.01 9.65 1.05
N PHE A 49 14.59 10.45 2.02
CA PHE A 49 13.19 10.55 2.44
C PHE A 49 12.66 11.95 2.10
N LEU A 50 11.70 12.03 1.18
CA LEU A 50 11.06 13.27 0.76
C LEU A 50 12.06 14.38 0.31
N GLY A 51 13.20 13.99 -0.28
CA GLY A 51 14.26 14.90 -0.72
C GLY A 51 15.38 15.16 0.31
N TRP A 52 15.27 14.65 1.54
CA TRP A 52 16.36 14.69 2.53
C TRP A 52 17.18 13.41 2.54
N ASP A 53 18.50 13.56 2.47
CA ASP A 53 19.44 12.44 2.54
C ASP A 53 19.53 11.92 3.99
N LEU A 54 19.08 10.69 4.21
CA LEU A 54 19.23 9.99 5.48
C LEU A 54 20.62 9.36 5.54
N SER A 55 21.63 10.16 5.93
CA SER A 55 23.03 9.73 6.00
C SER A 55 23.32 8.68 7.08
N PHE A 56 22.35 8.35 7.95
CA PHE A 56 22.48 7.30 8.97
C PHE A 56 22.24 5.89 8.43
N ILE A 57 21.69 5.75 7.21
CA ILE A 57 21.48 4.46 6.58
C ILE A 57 22.65 4.21 5.61
N PRO A 58 23.53 3.22 5.87
CA PRO A 58 24.72 2.97 5.04
C PRO A 58 24.40 2.28 3.70
N ILE A 59 23.16 2.42 3.19
CA ILE A 59 22.71 1.85 1.93
C ILE A 59 22.77 2.95 0.87
N THR A 60 23.81 2.91 0.05
CA THR A 60 24.02 3.81 -1.08
C THR A 60 23.69 3.09 -2.40
N SER A 61 23.39 3.84 -3.46
CA SER A 61 23.13 3.30 -4.80
C SER A 61 24.27 2.43 -5.37
N ASP A 62 25.50 2.57 -4.86
CA ASP A 62 26.66 1.72 -5.19
C ASP A 62 26.63 0.36 -4.49
N THR A 63 26.15 0.31 -3.24
CA THR A 63 25.99 -0.96 -2.50
C THR A 63 24.76 -1.73 -2.95
N LEU A 64 23.70 -1.03 -3.33
CA LEU A 64 22.42 -1.65 -3.65
C LEU A 64 21.80 -0.92 -4.84
N LYS A 65 21.75 -1.62 -5.99
CA LYS A 65 21.17 -1.07 -7.22
C LYS A 65 19.75 -0.58 -6.94
N PRO A 66 19.34 0.60 -7.46
CA PRO A 66 18.02 1.16 -7.19
C PRO A 66 16.87 0.19 -7.47
N ASN A 67 16.96 -0.61 -8.54
CA ASN A 67 15.95 -1.61 -8.88
C ASN A 67 15.78 -2.70 -7.80
N VAL A 68 16.88 -3.11 -7.15
CA VAL A 68 16.83 -4.11 -6.07
C VAL A 68 16.28 -3.46 -4.79
N PHE A 69 16.65 -2.21 -4.51
CA PHE A 69 16.13 -1.46 -3.37
C PHE A 69 14.60 -1.35 -3.41
N TYR A 70 14.02 -0.91 -4.54
CA TYR A 70 12.56 -0.81 -4.69
C TYR A 70 11.85 -2.17 -4.60
N LYS A 71 12.45 -3.24 -5.13
CA LYS A 71 11.91 -4.59 -5.00
C LYS A 71 11.89 -5.08 -3.55
N VAL A 72 12.97 -4.87 -2.81
CA VAL A 72 13.08 -5.26 -1.40
C VAL A 72 12.13 -4.41 -0.55
N LEU A 73 12.04 -3.10 -0.81
CA LEU A 73 11.11 -2.20 -0.14
C LEU A 73 9.65 -2.65 -0.36
N PHE A 74 9.27 -2.92 -1.61
CA PHE A 74 7.92 -3.41 -1.93
C PHE A 74 7.65 -4.79 -1.31
N SER A 75 8.61 -5.71 -1.36
CA SER A 75 8.43 -7.06 -0.79
C SER A 75 8.28 -7.04 0.73
N ASN A 76 9.05 -6.20 1.43
CA ASN A 76 8.95 -6.15 2.89
C ASN A 76 7.77 -5.30 3.34
N LEU A 77 7.64 -4.08 2.82
CA LEU A 77 6.65 -3.12 3.29
C LEU A 77 5.29 -3.32 2.61
N GLY A 78 5.25 -3.47 1.29
CA GLY A 78 4.02 -3.70 0.53
C GLY A 78 3.46 -5.10 0.70
N ILE A 79 4.28 -6.14 0.59
CA ILE A 79 3.79 -7.52 0.73
C ILE A 79 3.81 -7.94 2.20
N GLY A 80 4.96 -7.82 2.85
CA GLY A 80 5.20 -8.34 4.20
C GLY A 80 4.51 -7.60 5.35
N VAL A 81 4.27 -6.29 5.25
CA VAL A 81 3.57 -5.53 6.31
C VAL A 81 2.12 -5.27 5.91
N TRP A 82 1.90 -4.83 4.67
CA TRP A 82 0.56 -4.48 4.21
C TRP A 82 -0.29 -5.69 3.83
N LEU A 83 0.06 -6.37 2.73
CA LEU A 83 -0.79 -7.43 2.15
C LEU A 83 -0.86 -8.72 2.98
N SER A 84 0.01 -8.91 3.98
CA SER A 84 -0.05 -10.04 4.90
C SER A 84 -0.61 -9.63 6.26
N TRP A 85 0.14 -8.89 7.08
CA TRP A 85 -0.24 -8.59 8.46
C TRP A 85 -1.43 -7.66 8.57
N ALA A 86 -1.36 -6.48 7.95
CA ALA A 86 -2.44 -5.51 8.04
C ALA A 86 -3.73 -6.01 7.36
N ALA A 87 -3.60 -6.69 6.21
CA ALA A 87 -4.73 -7.34 5.55
C ALA A 87 -5.37 -8.44 6.42
N THR A 88 -4.56 -9.25 7.12
CA THR A 88 -5.07 -10.29 8.04
C THR A 88 -5.81 -9.67 9.22
N ILE A 89 -5.27 -8.60 9.82
CA ILE A 89 -5.94 -7.89 10.92
C ILE A 89 -7.28 -7.32 10.46
N LEU A 90 -7.31 -6.67 9.29
CA LEU A 90 -8.54 -6.15 8.70
C LEU A 90 -9.57 -7.25 8.42
N ALA A 91 -9.11 -8.42 7.96
CA ALA A 91 -9.97 -9.59 7.74
C ALA A 91 -10.55 -10.10 9.07
N LEU A 92 -9.75 -10.22 10.13
CA LEU A 92 -10.21 -10.63 11.46
C LEU A 92 -11.25 -9.66 12.03
N ILE A 93 -11.00 -8.35 11.90
CA ILE A 93 -11.96 -7.32 12.32
C ILE A 93 -13.27 -7.44 11.53
N SER A 94 -13.17 -7.72 10.22
CA SER A 94 -14.34 -7.93 9.37
C SER A 94 -15.19 -9.13 9.78
N THR A 95 -14.58 -10.16 10.38
CA THR A 95 -15.29 -11.37 10.84
C THR A 95 -15.73 -11.31 12.31
N ALA A 96 -15.06 -10.51 13.15
CA ALA A 96 -15.36 -10.39 14.57
C ALA A 96 -16.40 -9.29 14.87
N GLY A 97 -16.64 -8.37 13.93
CA GLY A 97 -17.62 -7.29 14.06
C GLY A 97 -19.06 -7.65 13.66
N THR A 98 -19.36 -8.93 13.46
CA THR A 98 -20.74 -9.45 13.29
C THR A 98 -21.45 -9.61 14.62
#